data_AF-A0A936VGQ4-F1
#
_entry.id   AF-A0A936VGQ4-F1
#
_cell.length_a   1.000
_cell.length_b   1.000
_cell.length_c   1.000
_cell.angle_alpha   90.00
_cell.angle_beta   90.00
_cell.angle_gamma   90.00
#
_symmetry.space_group_name_H-M   'P 1'
#
loop_
_entity.id
_entity.type
_entity.pdbx_description
1 polymer ?
#
loop_
_entity_poly.entity_id
_entity_poly.type
_entity_poly.pdbx_seq_one_letter_code
_entity_poly.pdbx_strand_id
1 'polypeptide(L)'
;MKSALARIIDIDVRLNGLFVNTFRADGLIVATPTGSTAYNLSAGGPIVYPTMNAIILTPICPFTLTNRPIVVPDHAEIELTLHNENEGVVLSLDGQTGYPMRAADSIIIRKSETTFNLVQPANRNYFDVLRDKLKWGR
;
A
#
# COMPACT_ATOMS: atom_id res chain seq x y z
N MET A 1 5.21 21.94 -22.25
CA MET A 1 5.32 21.66 -20.81
C MET A 1 3.92 21.65 -20.22
N LYS A 2 3.26 20.49 -20.12
CA LYS A 2 2.04 20.36 -19.31
C LYS A 2 2.50 20.05 -17.90
N SER A 3 2.57 21.07 -17.06
CA SER A 3 2.74 20.91 -15.62
C SER A 3 1.53 20.11 -15.13
N ALA A 4 1.71 18.82 -14.84
CA ALA A 4 0.72 18.08 -14.08
C ALA A 4 0.79 18.66 -12.67
N LEU A 5 -0.12 19.57 -12.34
CA LEU A 5 -0.36 19.98 -10.96
C LEU A 5 -0.52 18.69 -10.15
N ALA A 6 0.35 18.46 -9.16
CA ALA A 6 0.22 17.34 -8.25
C ALA A 6 -1.19 17.43 -7.63
N ARG A 7 -2.06 16.51 -8.02
CA ARG A 7 -3.46 16.48 -7.60
C ARG A 7 -3.52 15.68 -6.31
N ILE A 8 -3.52 16.40 -5.20
CA ILE A 8 -3.74 15.82 -3.87
C ILE A 8 -5.10 15.12 -3.88
N ILE A 9 -5.13 13.87 -3.44
CA ILE A 9 -6.36 13.12 -3.25
C ILE A 9 -6.68 12.98 -1.77
N ASP A 10 -7.96 13.07 -1.44
CA ASP A 10 -8.50 12.87 -0.10
C ASP A 10 -9.11 11.47 -0.07
N ILE A 11 -8.47 10.56 0.69
CA ILE A 11 -8.91 9.18 0.86
C ILE A 11 -9.29 8.96 2.32
N ASP A 12 -10.57 8.68 2.55
CA ASP A 12 -11.03 8.19 3.84
C ASP A 12 -10.71 6.71 4.00
N VAL A 13 -10.20 6.35 5.17
CA VAL A 13 -9.86 4.96 5.50
C VAL A 13 -10.68 4.52 6.70
N ARG A 14 -11.35 3.38 6.55
CA ARG A 14 -11.96 2.65 7.65
C ARG A 14 -11.37 1.26 7.78
N LEU A 15 -11.27 0.78 9.01
CA LEU A 15 -10.87 -0.59 9.35
C LEU A 15 -12.01 -1.25 10.10
N ASN A 16 -12.56 -2.33 9.56
CA ASN A 16 -13.72 -3.03 10.13
C ASN A 16 -14.88 -2.05 10.45
N GLY A 17 -15.14 -1.09 9.56
CA GLY A 17 -16.15 -0.05 9.74
C GLY A 17 -15.75 1.12 10.66
N LEU A 18 -14.63 1.05 11.37
CA LEU A 18 -14.15 2.14 12.23
C LEU A 18 -13.34 3.15 11.43
N PHE A 19 -13.68 4.44 11.53
CA PHE A 19 -12.92 5.51 10.92
C PHE A 19 -11.52 5.61 11.53
N VAL A 20 -10.50 5.60 10.67
CA VAL A 20 -9.09 5.72 11.06
C VAL A 20 -8.61 7.14 10.84
N ASN A 21 -8.61 7.58 9.57
CA ASN A 21 -8.12 8.89 9.17
C ASN A 21 -8.53 9.19 7.72
N THR A 22 -8.44 10.46 7.35
CA THR A 22 -8.44 10.93 5.96
C THR A 22 -7.00 11.21 5.53
N PHE A 23 -6.48 10.46 4.57
CA PHE A 23 -5.17 10.69 3.99
C PHE A 23 -5.27 11.72 2.86
N ARG A 24 -4.57 12.85 3.03
CA ARG A 24 -4.30 13.82 1.96
C ARG A 24 -2.90 13.60 1.42
N ALA A 25 -2.81 13.02 0.23
CA ALA A 25 -1.57 12.51 -0.33
C ALA A 25 -1.66 12.46 -1.86
N ASP A 26 -0.55 12.16 -2.54
CA ASP A 26 -0.58 11.84 -3.97
C ASP A 26 -1.22 10.46 -4.22
N GLY A 27 -1.26 9.61 -3.19
CA GLY A 27 -1.78 8.26 -3.25
C GLY A 27 -1.74 7.54 -1.91
N LEU A 28 -2.34 6.36 -1.85
CA LEU A 28 -2.24 5.42 -0.73
C LEU A 28 -1.88 4.04 -1.25
N ILE A 29 -0.83 3.44 -0.69
CA ILE A 29 -0.43 2.07 -0.97
C ILE A 29 -1.02 1.17 0.11
N VAL A 30 -1.69 0.09 -0.30
CA VAL A 30 -2.06 -1.01 0.58
C VAL A 30 -1.23 -2.23 0.17
N ALA A 31 -0.31 -2.66 1.03
CA ALA A 31 0.66 -3.70 0.70
C ALA A 31 0.56 -4.93 1.61
N THR A 32 0.78 -6.10 1.02
CA THR A 32 1.03 -7.36 1.73
C THR A 32 2.46 -7.40 2.29
N PRO A 33 2.80 -8.36 3.18
CA PRO A 33 4.16 -8.52 3.69
C PRO A 33 5.18 -8.73 2.57
N THR A 34 4.84 -9.51 1.55
CA THR A 34 5.66 -9.69 0.34
C THR A 34 5.81 -8.38 -0.43
N GLY A 35 4.73 -7.62 -0.60
CA GLY A 35 4.73 -6.30 -1.24
C GLY A 35 5.44 -5.19 -0.45
N SER A 36 5.79 -5.44 0.82
CA SER A 36 6.42 -4.45 1.70
C SER A 36 7.77 -3.95 1.18
N THR A 37 8.47 -4.79 0.42
CA THR A 37 9.78 -4.51 -0.20
C THR A 37 9.71 -3.96 -1.63
N ALA A 38 8.50 -3.84 -2.19
CA ALA A 38 8.26 -3.26 -3.50
C ALA A 38 8.06 -1.74 -3.38
N TYR A 39 7.05 -1.18 -4.06
CA TYR A 39 6.80 0.25 -4.07
C TYR A 39 6.52 0.83 -2.67
N ASN A 40 5.96 0.02 -1.76
CA ASN A 40 5.79 0.38 -0.35
C ASN A 40 7.10 0.84 0.31
N LEU A 41 8.23 0.16 0.05
CA LEU A 41 9.52 0.53 0.60
C LEU A 41 9.99 1.89 0.08
N SER A 42 9.79 2.15 -1.23
CA SER A 42 10.11 3.44 -1.84
C SER A 42 9.27 4.59 -1.29
N ALA A 43 8.03 4.32 -0.89
CA ALA A 43 7.14 5.30 -0.26
C ALA A 43 7.41 5.49 1.26
N GLY A 44 8.45 4.85 1.81
CA GLY A 44 8.82 4.97 3.22
C GLY A 44 8.07 4.03 4.16
N GLY A 45 7.38 3.02 3.62
CA GLY A 45 6.77 1.94 4.39
C GLY A 45 7.81 0.98 4.98
N PRO A 46 7.47 0.25 6.06
CA PRO A 46 8.38 -0.69 6.69
C PRO A 46 8.59 -1.95 5.84
N ILE A 47 9.74 -2.61 6.04
CA ILE A 47 9.97 -3.98 5.58
C ILE A 47 9.27 -4.91 6.56
N VAL A 48 8.39 -5.77 6.06
CA VAL A 48 7.66 -6.77 6.85
C VAL A 48 8.08 -8.16 6.40
N TYR A 49 8.34 -9.04 7.35
CA TYR A 49 8.76 -10.41 7.06
C TYR A 49 7.62 -11.19 6.36
N PRO A 50 7.87 -11.97 5.29
CA PRO A 50 6.81 -12.51 4.42
C PRO A 50 5.77 -13.39 5.10
N THR A 51 6.11 -14.06 6.21
CA THR A 51 5.20 -14.97 6.93
C THR A 51 4.32 -14.26 7.96
N MET A 52 4.44 -12.94 8.12
CA MET A 52 3.63 -12.16 9.05
C MET A 52 2.20 -12.01 8.53
N ASN A 53 1.22 -12.14 9.39
CA ASN A 53 -0.19 -11.89 9.04
C ASN A 53 -0.50 -10.40 9.20
N ALA A 54 -0.10 -9.59 8.22
CA ALA A 54 -0.23 -8.14 8.28
C ALA A 54 -0.53 -7.49 6.91
N ILE A 55 -1.19 -6.33 6.94
CA ILE A 55 -1.36 -5.42 5.81
C ILE A 55 -0.79 -4.05 6.20
N ILE A 56 -0.18 -3.36 5.24
CA ILE A 56 0.49 -2.09 5.43
C ILE A 56 -0.26 -1.02 4.65
N LEU A 57 -0.58 0.10 5.28
CA LEU A 57 -1.13 1.30 4.64
C LEU A 57 -0.04 2.38 4.64
N THR A 58 0.45 2.77 3.47
CA THR A 58 1.55 3.74 3.32
C THR A 58 1.11 4.88 2.40
N PRO A 59 0.97 6.12 2.90
CA PRO A 59 0.64 7.27 2.05
C PRO A 59 1.84 7.68 1.19
N ILE A 60 1.58 8.07 -0.06
CA ILE A 60 2.60 8.57 -1.00
C ILE A 60 2.64 10.10 -0.88
N CYS A 61 3.78 10.66 -0.49
CA CYS A 61 3.98 12.10 -0.34
C CYS A 61 2.84 12.79 0.44
N PRO A 62 2.54 12.39 1.69
CA PRO A 62 1.44 12.98 2.45
C PRO A 62 1.66 14.46 2.70
N PHE A 63 0.60 15.26 2.59
CA PHE A 63 0.62 16.70 2.85
C PHE A 63 0.61 17.07 4.34
N THR A 64 0.48 16.08 5.23
CA THR A 64 0.57 16.25 6.69
C THR A 64 1.82 15.55 7.24
N LEU A 65 2.59 16.26 8.06
CA LEU A 65 3.84 15.76 8.67
C LEU A 65 3.63 14.59 9.65
N THR A 66 2.39 14.37 10.10
CA THR A 66 2.03 13.35 11.09
C THR A 66 1.60 12.03 10.46
N ASN A 67 1.33 11.99 9.15
CA ASN A 67 0.95 10.75 8.50
C ASN A 67 2.14 9.79 8.47
N ARG A 68 1.93 8.59 9.00
CA ARG A 68 2.92 7.50 9.06
C ARG A 68 2.31 6.24 8.46
N PRO A 69 3.14 5.34 7.91
CA PRO A 69 2.68 4.01 7.57
C PRO A 69 2.04 3.30 8.76
N ILE A 70 0.91 2.62 8.53
CA ILE A 70 0.19 1.86 9.55
C ILE A 70 0.26 0.37 9.18
N VAL A 71 0.54 -0.48 10.16
CA VAL A 71 0.49 -1.94 9.99
C VAL A 71 -0.70 -2.47 10.77
N VAL A 72 -1.57 -3.21 10.10
CA VAL A 72 -2.81 -3.76 10.65
C VAL A 72 -2.86 -5.28 10.45
N PRO A 73 -3.67 -6.01 11.23
CA PRO A 73 -3.87 -7.44 10.99
C PRO A 73 -4.42 -7.71 9.60
N ASP A 74 -4.00 -8.80 8.97
CA ASP A 74 -4.43 -9.16 7.61
C ASP A 74 -5.89 -9.61 7.47
N HIS A 75 -6.56 -9.93 8.59
CA HIS A 75 -7.99 -10.22 8.62
C HIS A 75 -8.86 -8.97 8.70
N ALA A 76 -8.26 -7.78 8.82
CA ALA A 76 -9.01 -6.53 8.80
C ALA A 76 -9.60 -6.27 7.41
N GLU A 77 -10.86 -5.85 7.36
CA GLU A 77 -11.46 -5.27 6.17
C GLU A 77 -11.09 -3.79 6.12
N ILE A 78 -10.47 -3.39 5.01
CA ILE A 78 -10.07 -2.01 4.76
C ILE A 78 -11.02 -1.42 3.74
N GLU A 79 -11.72 -0.36 4.12
CA GLU A 79 -12.55 0.42 3.20
C GLU A 79 -11.85 1.74 2.88
N LEU A 80 -11.69 2.04 1.60
CA LEU A 80 -11.13 3.28 1.09
C LEU A 80 -12.21 4.04 0.32
N THR A 81 -12.51 5.28 0.70
CA THR A 81 -13.47 6.12 -0.04
C THR A 81 -12.77 7.36 -0.58
N LEU A 82 -12.91 7.60 -1.89
CA LEU A 82 -12.35 8.79 -2.55
C LEU A 82 -13.33 9.96 -2.46
N HIS A 83 -12.90 11.10 -1.91
CA HIS A 83 -13.79 12.27 -1.74
C HIS A 83 -13.67 13.33 -2.83
N ASN A 84 -12.48 13.58 -3.35
CA ASN A 84 -12.27 14.69 -4.29
C ASN A 84 -12.67 14.30 -5.72
N GLU A 85 -13.31 15.22 -6.45
CA GLU A 85 -13.62 15.13 -7.89
C GLU A 85 -12.39 15.25 -8.81
N ASN A 86 -11.19 15.01 -8.27
CA ASN A 86 -9.97 15.08 -9.07
C ASN A 86 -10.00 14.00 -10.15
N GLU A 87 -10.15 14.41 -11.40
CA GLU A 87 -10.08 13.50 -12.54
C GLU A 87 -8.69 12.84 -12.61
N GLY A 88 -8.66 11.54 -12.93
CA GLY A 88 -7.42 10.81 -13.19
C GLY A 88 -6.85 10.03 -12.01
N VAL A 89 -7.63 9.79 -10.94
CA VAL A 89 -7.26 8.79 -9.92
C VAL A 89 -7.38 7.40 -10.53
N VAL A 90 -6.36 6.57 -10.30
CA VAL A 90 -6.28 5.22 -10.83
C VAL A 90 -5.92 4.26 -9.71
N LEU A 91 -6.73 3.22 -9.54
CA LEU A 91 -6.38 2.05 -8.73
C LEU A 91 -5.52 1.11 -9.58
N SER A 92 -4.30 0.82 -9.13
CA SER A 92 -3.45 -0.21 -9.73
C SER A 92 -3.24 -1.35 -8.74
N LEU A 93 -3.32 -2.58 -9.24
CA LEU A 93 -3.12 -3.81 -8.45
C LEU A 93 -1.82 -4.46 -8.92
N ASP A 94 -0.87 -4.69 -8.01
CA ASP A 94 0.45 -5.28 -8.30
C ASP A 94 1.22 -4.63 -9.47
N GLY A 95 1.02 -3.32 -9.68
CA GLY A 95 1.64 -2.57 -10.78
C GLY A 95 1.08 -2.91 -12.17
N GLN A 96 -0.07 -3.60 -12.23
CA GLN A 96 -0.77 -3.96 -13.46
C GLN A 96 -1.83 -2.90 -13.84
N THR A 97 -2.69 -3.25 -14.81
CA THR A 97 -3.73 -2.41 -15.42
C THR A 97 -4.45 -1.53 -14.41
N GLY A 98 -4.49 -0.23 -14.72
CA GLY A 98 -5.16 0.77 -13.90
C GLY A 98 -6.67 0.77 -14.10
N TYR A 99 -7.41 0.79 -12.99
CA TYR A 99 -8.85 1.02 -12.95
C TYR A 99 -9.11 2.50 -12.63
N PRO A 100 -9.75 3.26 -13.53
CA PRO A 100 -10.07 4.65 -13.24
C PRO A 100 -11.10 4.73 -12.11
N MET A 101 -10.86 5.62 -11.15
CA MET A 101 -11.74 5.88 -10.03
C MET A 101 -12.46 7.22 -10.18
N ARG A 102 -13.66 7.29 -9.62
CA ARG A 102 -14.48 8.50 -9.53
C ARG A 102 -14.65 8.91 -8.07
N ALA A 103 -15.02 10.17 -7.86
CA ALA A 103 -15.41 10.63 -6.54
C ALA A 103 -16.59 9.79 -6.01
N ALA A 104 -16.57 9.55 -4.70
CA ALA A 104 -17.47 8.68 -3.95
C ALA A 104 -17.35 7.16 -4.26
N ASP A 105 -16.44 6.73 -5.14
CA ASP A 105 -16.15 5.29 -5.27
C ASP A 105 -15.53 4.78 -3.96
N SER A 106 -15.95 3.58 -3.57
CA SER A 106 -15.41 2.85 -2.41
C SER A 106 -14.69 1.59 -2.86
N ILE A 107 -13.53 1.32 -2.28
CA ILE A 107 -12.76 0.09 -2.47
C ILE A 107 -12.76 -0.67 -1.15
N ILE A 108 -13.17 -1.93 -1.20
CA ILE A 108 -13.09 -2.86 -0.07
C ILE A 108 -11.94 -3.82 -0.34
N ILE A 109 -10.98 -3.85 0.58
CA ILE A 109 -9.80 -4.70 0.52
C ILE A 109 -9.86 -5.68 1.69
N ARG A 110 -9.72 -6.97 1.36
CA ARG A 110 -9.72 -8.07 2.33
C ARG A 110 -8.73 -9.14 1.91
N LYS A 111 -8.26 -9.94 2.86
CA LYS A 111 -7.45 -11.12 2.57
C LYS A 111 -8.22 -12.10 1.68
N SER A 112 -7.58 -12.56 0.63
CA SER A 112 -8.10 -13.60 -0.27
C SER A 112 -8.18 -14.94 0.46
N GLU A 113 -9.22 -15.72 0.19
CA GLU A 113 -9.33 -17.11 0.63
C GLU A 113 -8.36 -18.04 -0.13
N THR A 114 -7.90 -17.59 -1.31
CA THR A 114 -6.93 -18.32 -2.12
C THR A 114 -5.53 -17.78 -1.89
N THR A 115 -4.63 -18.66 -1.46
CA THR A 115 -3.19 -18.38 -1.29
C THR A 115 -2.37 -19.21 -2.28
N PHE A 116 -1.08 -18.89 -2.42
CA PHE A 116 -0.15 -19.65 -3.25
C PHE A 116 1.03 -20.16 -2.41
N ASN A 117 1.59 -21.29 -2.82
CA ASN A 117 2.80 -21.84 -2.21
C ASN A 117 4.03 -21.30 -2.93
N LEU A 118 4.96 -20.74 -2.17
CA LEU A 118 6.25 -20.27 -2.70
C LEU A 118 7.34 -21.30 -2.36
N VAL A 119 8.08 -21.75 -3.37
CA VAL A 119 9.24 -22.64 -3.17
C VAL A 119 10.49 -21.81 -2.94
N GLN A 120 11.18 -22.08 -1.83
CA GLN A 120 12.43 -21.41 -1.47
C GLN A 120 13.62 -22.40 -1.53
N PRO A 121 14.74 -22.03 -2.18
CA PRO A 121 15.95 -22.85 -2.15
C PRO A 121 16.49 -23.03 -0.72
N ALA A 122 16.87 -24.25 -0.35
CA ALA A 122 17.36 -24.56 1.00
C ALA A 122 18.65 -23.81 1.39
N ASN A 123 19.44 -23.38 0.41
CA ASN A 123 20.71 -22.68 0.60
C ASN A 123 20.59 -21.15 0.61
N ARG A 124 19.38 -20.58 0.60
CA ARG A 124 19.18 -19.13 0.59
C ARG A 124 18.03 -18.74 1.49
N ASN A 125 18.29 -17.88 2.48
CA ASN A 125 17.25 -17.35 3.36
C ASN A 125 16.72 -15.99 2.86
N TYR A 126 15.63 -15.53 3.46
CA TYR A 126 15.01 -14.24 3.10
C TYR A 126 15.96 -13.05 3.27
N PHE A 127 16.76 -13.02 4.34
CA PHE A 127 17.69 -11.93 4.60
C PHE A 127 18.88 -11.91 3.64
N ASP A 128 19.29 -13.06 3.09
CA ASP A 128 20.28 -13.10 2.01
C ASP A 128 19.77 -12.33 0.80
N VAL A 129 18.53 -12.62 0.37
CA VAL A 129 17.87 -11.91 -0.74
C VAL A 129 17.80 -10.41 -0.45
N LEU A 130 17.41 -10.05 0.77
CA LEU A 130 17.21 -8.66 1.16
C LEU A 130 18.53 -7.88 1.19
N ARG A 131 19.61 -8.46 1.73
CA ARG A 131 20.96 -7.89 1.68
C ARG A 131 21.46 -7.72 0.25
N ASP A 132 21.28 -8.73 -0.60
CA ASP A 132 21.71 -8.67 -2.00
C ASP A 132 20.97 -7.58 -2.79
N LYS A 133 19.65 -7.46 -2.60
CA LYS A 133 18.79 -6.54 -3.34
C LYS A 133 18.90 -5.10 -2.86
N LEU A 134 19.00 -4.88 -1.55
CA LEU A 134 19.06 -3.53 -0.97
C LEU A 134 20.48 -3.05 -0.68
N LYS A 135 21.50 -3.89 -0.90
CA LYS A 135 22.90 -3.65 -0.46
C LYS A 135 22.98 -3.31 1.04
N TRP A 136 22.10 -3.89 1.85
CA TRP A 136 21.92 -3.50 3.24
C TRP A 136 23.03 -4.09 4.13
N GLY A 137 23.70 -3.21 4.91
CA GLY A 137 24.79 -3.61 5.82
C GLY A 137 26.15 -3.79 5.15
N ARG A 138 26.34 -3.20 3.97
CA ARG A 138 27.64 -3.00 3.32
C ARG A 138 27.94 -1.52 3.17
#